data_AF-A0A8J3ZU45-F1
#
_entry.id   AF-A0A8J3ZU45-F1
#
_cell.length_a   1.000
_cell.length_b   1.000
_cell.length_c   1.000
_cell.angle_alpha   90.00
_cell.angle_beta   90.00
_cell.angle_gamma   90.00
#
_symmetry.space_group_name_H-M   'P 1'
#
loop_
_entity.id
_entity.type
_entity.pdbx_description
1 polymer ?
#
loop_
_entity_poly.entity_id
_entity_poly.type
_entity_poly.pdbx_seq_one_letter_code
_entity_poly.pdbx_strand_id
1 'polypeptide(L)'
;MRRLVVLGVLAILGVVLVPSAPAAAHGGKVKLEVAGDGATGVTVRALYQSDGHPVEDRVLRLLLTAKGEGGKSVGPLDLEAAPEGRAFYRTSGVLTPGRWTVTVTGTDPNVIATESTVDARAQQAAPPPPTGAPPTTGPAERTGATERSGGGGGGGWWTIAFVVALAAAGAAILMVRQRGTRPAGVPAGRPGTTGRPRRGSGSR
;
A
#
# COMPACT_ATOMS: atom_id res chain seq x y z
N MET A 1 -41.92 21.82 -22.03
CA MET A 1 -40.47 21.50 -22.09
C MET A 1 -39.68 21.88 -20.83
N ARG A 2 -40.31 22.17 -19.68
CA ARG A 2 -39.61 22.52 -18.42
C ARG A 2 -39.59 21.40 -17.37
N ARG A 3 -40.23 20.27 -17.63
CA ARG A 3 -40.35 19.15 -16.67
C ARG A 3 -39.44 17.95 -16.96
N LEU A 4 -38.70 17.98 -18.08
CA LEU A 4 -37.77 16.90 -18.47
C LEU A 4 -36.30 17.23 -18.18
N VAL A 5 -35.98 18.48 -17.81
CA VAL A 5 -34.59 18.87 -17.48
C VAL A 5 -34.22 18.49 -16.04
N VAL A 6 -35.21 18.26 -15.17
CA VAL A 6 -34.98 17.94 -13.75
C VAL A 6 -34.42 16.52 -13.56
N LEU A 7 -34.65 15.60 -14.51
CA LEU A 7 -34.13 14.22 -14.42
C LEU A 7 -32.68 14.06 -14.90
N GLY A 8 -32.14 15.02 -15.67
CA GLY A 8 -30.77 14.94 -16.18
C GLY A 8 -29.69 15.33 -15.16
N VAL A 9 -30.04 16.20 -14.21
CA VAL A 9 -29.09 16.72 -13.21
C VAL A 9 -28.81 15.72 -12.10
N LEU A 10 -29.75 14.79 -11.81
CA LEU A 10 -29.55 13.75 -10.80
C LEU A 10 -28.61 12.62 -11.24
N ALA A 11 -28.38 12.44 -12.55
CA ALA A 11 -27.55 11.35 -13.07
C ALA A 11 -26.03 11.67 -13.02
N ILE A 12 -25.64 12.95 -12.91
CA ILE A 12 -24.23 13.36 -12.89
C ILE A 12 -23.70 13.54 -11.45
N LEU A 13 -24.58 13.71 -10.46
CA LEU A 13 -24.18 13.88 -9.05
C LEU A 13 -23.94 12.54 -8.30
N GLY A 14 -24.10 11.40 -8.98
CA GLY A 14 -23.98 10.07 -8.37
C GLY A 14 -22.59 9.43 -8.40
N VAL A 15 -21.57 10.07 -9.00
CA VAL A 15 -20.27 9.41 -9.28
C VAL A 15 -19.22 9.61 -8.15
N VAL A 16 -19.51 10.36 -7.09
CA VAL A 16 -18.45 10.80 -6.14
C VAL A 16 -18.33 9.96 -4.86
N LEU A 17 -19.07 8.85 -4.72
CA LEU A 17 -18.85 7.92 -3.59
C LEU A 17 -18.64 6.50 -4.08
N VAL A 18 -17.52 6.25 -4.76
CA VAL A 18 -16.90 4.93 -4.65
C VAL A 18 -16.13 4.97 -3.33
N PRO A 19 -16.62 4.35 -2.24
CA PRO A 19 -15.77 4.15 -1.08
C PRO A 19 -14.55 3.37 -1.59
N SER A 20 -13.36 3.94 -1.46
CA SER A 20 -12.14 3.17 -1.59
C SER A 20 -12.25 2.05 -0.56
N ALA A 21 -12.60 0.85 -1.01
CA ALA A 21 -12.56 -0.32 -0.15
C ALA A 21 -11.17 -0.35 0.47
N PRO A 22 -11.05 -0.57 1.80
CA PRO A 22 -9.73 -0.76 2.38
C PRO A 22 -9.06 -1.88 1.59
N ALA A 23 -7.90 -1.60 0.98
CA ALA A 23 -7.07 -2.61 0.38
C ALA A 23 -6.54 -3.49 1.52
N ALA A 24 -7.33 -4.46 1.96
CA ALA A 24 -7.04 -5.29 3.12
C ALA A 24 -7.56 -6.70 2.88
N ALA A 25 -6.79 -7.45 2.09
CA ALA A 25 -6.85 -8.89 2.08
C ALA A 25 -5.43 -9.48 2.02
N HIS A 26 -4.51 -8.90 2.79
CA HIS A 26 -3.26 -9.56 3.13
C HIS A 26 -3.58 -10.31 4.42
N GLY A 27 -3.88 -11.59 4.32
CA GLY A 27 -4.32 -12.42 5.42
C GLY A 27 -3.74 -13.82 5.26
N GLY A 28 -3.32 -14.43 6.35
CA GLY A 28 -2.75 -15.77 6.30
C GLY A 28 -1.66 -16.00 7.35
N LYS A 29 -0.86 -17.04 7.09
CA LYS A 29 0.26 -17.44 7.93
C LYS A 29 1.30 -16.32 7.98
N VAL A 30 1.86 -16.10 9.16
CA VAL A 30 2.95 -15.15 9.40
C VAL A 30 4.27 -15.92 9.41
N LYS A 31 5.30 -15.33 8.80
CA LYS A 31 6.70 -15.72 8.99
C LYS A 31 7.43 -14.63 9.79
N LEU A 32 8.44 -15.04 10.56
CA LEU A 32 9.31 -14.13 11.29
C LEU A 32 10.69 -14.13 10.63
N GLU A 33 11.27 -12.95 10.47
CA GLU A 33 12.66 -12.77 10.08
C GLU A 33 13.41 -12.21 11.29
N VAL A 34 14.41 -12.94 11.77
CA VAL A 34 15.13 -12.66 13.03
C VAL A 34 16.59 -12.33 12.72
N ALA A 35 17.08 -11.20 13.20
CA ALA A 35 18.45 -10.74 13.01
C ALA A 35 19.01 -10.07 14.27
N GLY A 36 20.33 -10.01 14.41
CA GLY A 36 20.96 -9.16 15.42
C GLY A 36 20.85 -7.68 15.07
N ASP A 37 20.84 -6.81 16.08
CA ASP A 37 20.86 -5.35 15.89
C ASP A 37 22.27 -4.79 15.61
N GLY A 38 23.28 -5.67 15.50
CA GLY A 38 24.69 -5.30 15.37
C GLY A 38 25.41 -5.05 16.70
N ALA A 39 24.68 -5.08 17.81
CA ALA A 39 25.19 -4.96 19.17
C ALA A 39 24.70 -6.17 20.01
N THR A 40 24.04 -5.92 21.13
CA THR A 40 23.60 -6.93 22.09
C THR A 40 22.10 -7.25 21.97
N GLY A 41 21.40 -6.72 20.97
CA GLY A 41 19.97 -6.90 20.78
C GLY A 41 19.61 -7.77 19.58
N VAL A 42 18.33 -8.13 19.52
CA VAL A 42 17.72 -8.84 18.40
C VAL A 42 16.59 -7.98 17.83
N THR A 43 16.49 -7.95 16.51
CA THR A 43 15.37 -7.38 15.77
C THR A 43 14.58 -8.49 15.07
N VAL A 44 13.28 -8.31 15.00
CA VAL A 44 12.36 -9.26 14.36
C VAL A 44 11.41 -8.50 13.47
N ARG A 45 11.21 -9.00 12.25
CA ARG A 45 10.20 -8.52 11.31
C ARG A 45 9.14 -9.58 11.08
N ALA A 46 7.88 -9.22 11.26
CA ALA A 46 6.73 -10.08 10.99
C ALA A 46 6.18 -9.79 9.60
N LEU A 47 6.11 -10.82 8.77
CA LEU A 47 5.64 -10.71 7.38
C LEU A 47 4.55 -11.75 7.11
N TYR A 48 3.60 -11.44 6.24
CA TYR A 48 2.74 -12.48 5.70
C TYR A 48 3.55 -13.41 4.80
N GLN A 49 3.35 -14.71 4.97
CA GLN A 49 4.09 -15.71 4.20
C GLN A 49 3.70 -15.72 2.72
N SER A 50 2.48 -15.31 2.39
CA SER A 50 1.92 -15.36 1.03
C SER A 50 2.54 -14.33 0.08
N ASP A 51 2.79 -13.11 0.56
CA ASP A 51 3.21 -11.98 -0.28
C ASP A 51 4.44 -11.24 0.27
N GLY A 52 4.89 -11.58 1.49
CA GLY A 52 6.05 -10.95 2.13
C GLY A 52 5.78 -9.54 2.66
N HIS A 53 4.52 -9.07 2.65
CA HIS A 53 4.20 -7.74 3.19
C HIS A 53 4.30 -7.72 4.72
N PRO A 54 4.68 -6.57 5.32
CA PRO A 54 4.68 -6.41 6.77
C PRO A 54 3.30 -6.63 7.39
N VAL A 55 3.26 -7.29 8.55
CA VAL A 55 2.02 -7.48 9.32
C VAL A 55 1.69 -6.19 10.06
N GLU A 56 0.85 -5.34 9.46
CA GLU A 56 0.50 -4.02 10.00
C GLU A 56 -0.96 -3.93 10.46
N ASP A 57 -1.78 -4.93 10.17
CA ASP A 57 -3.20 -5.00 10.55
C ASP A 57 -3.40 -5.34 12.04
N ARG A 58 -2.38 -5.89 12.71
CA ARG A 58 -2.41 -6.30 14.11
C ARG A 58 -1.02 -6.28 14.74
N VAL A 59 -1.01 -6.26 16.07
CA VAL A 59 0.20 -6.42 16.88
C VAL A 59 0.32 -7.88 17.31
N LEU A 60 1.50 -8.46 17.18
CA LEU A 60 1.81 -9.80 17.62
C LEU A 60 2.41 -9.78 19.03
N ARG A 61 2.09 -10.80 19.82
CA ARG A 61 2.76 -11.07 21.10
C ARG A 61 3.86 -12.09 20.85
N LEU A 62 5.10 -11.59 20.81
CA LEU A 62 6.27 -12.40 20.52
C LEU A 62 7.15 -12.53 21.74
N LEU A 63 7.55 -13.76 22.04
CA LEU A 63 8.46 -14.13 23.10
C LEU A 63 9.79 -14.55 22.48
N LEU A 64 10.90 -14.16 23.10
CA LEU A 64 12.24 -14.58 22.71
C LEU A 64 12.87 -15.42 23.82
N THR A 65 13.51 -16.51 23.40
CA THR A 65 14.46 -17.26 24.20
C THR A 65 15.77 -17.37 23.43
N ALA A 66 16.89 -17.39 24.13
CA ALA A 66 18.18 -17.57 23.49
C ALA A 66 19.10 -18.47 24.31
N LYS A 67 19.94 -19.23 23.61
CA LYS A 67 20.99 -20.06 24.18
C LYS A 67 22.31 -19.66 23.55
N GLY A 68 23.31 -19.40 24.39
CA GLY A 68 24.66 -19.05 23.97
C GLY A 68 25.67 -20.10 24.38
N GLU A 69 26.89 -19.95 23.90
CA GLU A 69 28.01 -20.81 24.31
C GLU A 69 28.24 -20.77 25.83
N GLY A 70 28.81 -21.85 26.37
CA GLY A 70 29.11 -21.94 27.80
C GLY A 70 27.88 -22.07 28.71
N GLY A 71 26.73 -22.50 28.16
CA GLY A 71 25.50 -22.69 28.94
C GLY A 71 24.73 -21.39 29.23
N LYS A 72 25.11 -20.27 28.60
CA LYS A 72 24.39 -19.00 28.74
C LYS A 72 22.98 -19.13 28.18
N SER A 73 22.01 -18.51 28.84
CA SER A 73 20.62 -18.46 28.39
C SER A 73 20.00 -17.10 28.69
N VAL A 74 19.03 -16.72 27.86
CA VAL A 74 18.22 -15.51 28.00
C VAL A 74 16.76 -15.86 27.70
N GLY A 75 15.84 -15.25 28.43
CA GLY A 75 14.39 -15.39 28.24
C GLY A 75 13.72 -16.49 29.07
N PRO A 76 12.39 -16.67 28.91
CA PRO A 76 11.51 -15.98 27.96
C PRO A 76 11.39 -14.48 28.21
N LEU A 77 11.51 -13.66 27.17
CA LEU A 77 11.29 -12.21 27.23
C LEU A 77 10.27 -11.78 26.19
N ASP A 78 9.44 -10.80 26.51
CA ASP A 78 8.55 -10.17 25.53
C ASP A 78 9.34 -9.23 24.62
N LEU A 79 9.09 -9.32 23.31
CA LEU A 79 9.64 -8.37 22.36
C LEU A 79 8.83 -7.08 22.34
N GLU A 80 9.54 -5.95 22.32
CA GLU A 80 8.94 -4.63 22.25
C GLU A 80 8.66 -4.25 20.80
N ALA A 81 7.52 -3.62 20.55
CA ALA A 81 7.26 -3.00 19.25
C ALA A 81 8.30 -1.89 18.99
N ALA A 82 8.88 -1.90 17.80
CA ALA A 82 9.90 -0.96 17.40
C ALA A 82 9.26 0.30 16.76
N PRO A 83 9.92 1.47 16.81
CA PRO A 83 9.35 2.73 16.30
C PRO A 83 9.09 2.74 14.78
N GLU A 84 9.66 1.79 14.04
CA GLU A 84 9.52 1.64 12.59
C GLU A 84 8.12 1.16 12.19
N GLY A 85 7.36 0.53 13.09
CA GLY A 85 5.97 0.15 12.84
C GLY A 85 5.55 -1.16 13.52
N ARG A 86 4.28 -1.52 13.36
CA ARG A 86 3.64 -2.67 14.03
C ARG A 86 4.20 -4.05 13.62
N ALA A 87 4.90 -4.12 12.51
CA ALA A 87 5.55 -5.33 12.01
C ALA A 87 6.98 -5.53 12.53
N PHE A 88 7.53 -4.57 13.27
CA PHE A 88 8.92 -4.57 13.72
C PHE A 88 8.98 -4.70 15.24
N TYR A 89 9.85 -5.57 15.71
CA TYR A 89 10.02 -5.87 17.13
C TYR A 89 11.49 -5.90 17.48
N ARG A 90 11.83 -5.61 18.74
CA ARG A 90 13.20 -5.60 19.23
C ARG A 90 13.30 -6.04 20.69
N THR A 91 14.50 -6.45 21.08
CA THR A 91 14.89 -6.53 22.49
C THR A 91 15.58 -5.25 22.94
N SER A 92 15.58 -4.98 24.23
CA SER A 92 16.68 -4.22 24.83
C SER A 92 17.98 -5.05 24.73
N GLY A 93 19.15 -4.42 24.76
CA GLY A 93 20.44 -5.11 24.52
C GLY A 93 20.81 -6.15 25.60
N VAL A 94 20.19 -7.34 25.56
CA VAL A 94 20.23 -8.38 26.60
C VAL A 94 21.27 -9.48 26.35
N LEU A 95 21.75 -9.63 25.12
CA LEU A 95 22.68 -10.69 24.78
C LEU A 95 24.11 -10.25 25.11
N THR A 96 24.84 -11.05 25.89
CA THR A 96 26.29 -10.82 26.00
C THR A 96 26.98 -11.08 24.66
N PRO A 97 28.13 -10.44 24.37
CA PRO A 97 28.86 -10.70 23.14
C PRO A 97 29.15 -12.19 22.90
N GLY A 98 29.07 -12.61 21.64
CA GLY A 98 29.26 -13.99 21.20
C GLY A 98 28.10 -14.52 20.36
N ARG A 99 28.16 -15.82 20.05
CA ARG A 99 27.15 -16.51 19.24
C ARG A 99 25.96 -16.99 20.07
N TRP A 100 24.77 -16.78 19.54
CA TRP A 100 23.51 -17.17 20.16
C TRP A 100 22.59 -17.88 19.17
N THR A 101 21.95 -18.95 19.62
CA THR A 101 20.75 -19.50 18.99
C THR A 101 19.54 -18.84 19.63
N VAL A 102 18.78 -18.12 18.83
CA VAL A 102 17.61 -17.33 19.26
C VAL A 102 16.35 -18.00 18.71
N THR A 103 15.41 -18.33 19.59
CA THR A 103 14.09 -18.84 19.25
C THR A 103 13.05 -17.79 19.60
N VAL A 104 12.30 -17.35 18.59
CA VAL A 104 11.19 -16.40 18.74
C VAL A 104 9.88 -17.16 18.52
N THR A 105 8.95 -17.02 19.45
CA THR A 105 7.63 -17.67 19.39
C THR A 105 6.50 -16.66 19.49
N GLY A 106 5.45 -16.87 18.72
CA GLY A 106 4.17 -16.18 18.88
C GLY A 106 3.20 -17.02 19.70
N THR A 107 2.34 -16.33 20.44
CA THR A 107 1.27 -16.93 21.24
C THR A 107 -0.09 -16.77 20.57
N ASP A 108 -1.13 -17.43 21.11
CA ASP A 108 -2.48 -17.36 20.57
C ASP A 108 -2.95 -15.91 20.35
N PRO A 109 -3.63 -15.63 19.22
CA PRO A 109 -4.07 -16.56 18.17
C PRO A 109 -3.02 -16.83 17.07
N ASN A 110 -1.80 -16.31 17.19
CA ASN A 110 -0.76 -16.39 16.16
C ASN A 110 0.38 -17.32 16.63
N VAL A 111 0.09 -18.62 16.71
CA VAL A 111 1.10 -19.63 17.06
C VAL A 111 2.10 -19.79 15.92
N ILE A 112 3.29 -19.24 16.11
CA ILE A 112 4.41 -19.26 15.15
C ILE A 112 5.72 -19.47 15.92
N ALA A 113 6.72 -20.05 15.28
CA ALA A 113 8.05 -20.21 15.86
C ALA A 113 9.12 -20.07 14.78
N THR A 114 10.22 -19.42 15.11
CA THR A 114 11.38 -19.30 14.22
C THR A 114 12.65 -19.29 15.05
N GLU A 115 13.64 -20.04 14.59
CA GLU A 115 14.97 -20.07 15.18
C GLU A 115 15.99 -19.43 14.23
N SER A 116 16.93 -18.67 14.78
CA SER A 116 18.00 -18.04 14.01
C SER A 116 19.29 -17.97 14.84
N THR A 117 20.44 -17.97 14.17
CA THR A 117 21.72 -17.73 14.83
C THR A 117 22.08 -16.25 14.71
N VAL A 118 22.48 -15.64 15.82
CA VAL A 118 22.88 -14.22 15.90
C VAL A 118 24.25 -14.11 16.56
N ASP A 119 25.13 -13.32 15.97
CA ASP A 119 26.42 -12.96 16.57
C ASP A 119 26.31 -11.58 17.24
N ALA A 120 26.15 -11.58 18.57
CA ALA A 120 26.07 -10.36 19.38
C ALA A 120 27.47 -9.76 19.58
N ARG A 121 27.57 -8.44 19.54
CA ARG A 121 28.82 -7.69 19.67
C ARG A 121 28.71 -6.63 20.75
N ALA A 122 29.83 -6.27 21.34
CA ALA A 122 29.87 -5.16 22.29
C ALA A 122 29.40 -3.87 21.60
N GLN A 123 28.55 -3.12 22.29
CA GLN A 123 28.08 -1.83 21.80
C GLN A 123 29.26 -0.87 21.71
N GLN A 124 29.40 -0.18 20.58
CA GLN A 124 30.48 0.79 20.40
C GLN A 124 30.20 2.03 21.25
N ALA A 125 31.20 2.46 22.04
CA ALA A 125 31.10 3.69 22.80
C ALA A 125 30.97 4.90 21.86
N ALA A 126 30.09 5.84 22.21
CA ALA A 126 30.05 7.13 21.54
C ALA A 126 31.40 7.86 21.72
N PRO A 127 31.88 8.60 20.72
CA PRO A 127 33.03 9.47 20.89
C PRO A 127 32.83 10.41 22.09
N PRO A 128 33.89 10.71 22.87
CA PRO A 128 33.77 11.67 23.95
C PRO A 128 33.32 13.03 23.39
N PRO A 129 32.52 13.80 24.13
CA PRO A 129 32.18 15.16 23.72
C PRO A 129 33.46 15.98 23.54
N PRO A 130 33.50 16.90 22.56
CA PRO A 130 34.67 17.76 22.37
C PRO A 130 34.94 18.54 23.68
N THR A 131 36.10 18.31 24.26
CA THR A 131 36.56 19.06 25.43
C THR A 131 37.01 20.43 24.95
N GLY A 132 36.18 21.47 25.14
CA GLY A 132 36.60 22.85 24.88
C GLY A 132 35.61 23.82 24.23
N ALA A 133 34.29 23.58 24.26
CA ALA A 133 33.36 24.66 23.97
C ALA A 133 33.15 25.52 25.25
N PRO A 134 33.48 26.82 25.25
CA PRO A 134 33.13 27.69 26.37
C PRO A 134 31.60 27.74 26.55
N PRO A 135 31.09 27.91 27.79
CA PRO A 135 29.66 28.07 28.02
C PRO A 135 29.19 29.33 27.29
N THR A 136 28.43 29.16 26.21
CA THR A 136 27.62 30.25 25.69
C THR A 136 26.44 30.38 26.65
N THR A 137 26.55 31.35 27.56
CA THR A 137 25.41 31.92 28.29
C THR A 137 24.45 32.56 27.29
N GLY A 138 23.62 31.75 26.66
CA GLY A 138 22.45 32.20 25.92
C GLY A 138 21.34 32.58 26.92
N PRO A 139 20.66 33.73 26.76
CA PRO A 139 19.63 34.14 27.71
C PRO A 139 18.45 33.15 27.70
N ALA A 140 18.07 32.68 28.88
CA ALA A 140 16.72 32.21 29.11
C ALA A 140 15.82 33.44 29.21
N GLU A 141 14.92 33.66 28.24
CA GLU A 141 13.50 33.96 28.49
C GLU A 141 12.73 34.14 27.17
N ARG A 142 11.58 33.46 27.08
CA ARG A 142 10.24 34.07 26.91
C ARG A 142 9.36 33.32 25.90
N THR A 143 8.36 32.68 26.49
CA THR A 143 7.08 32.30 25.91
C THR A 143 6.56 33.37 24.94
N GLY A 144 6.41 32.99 23.67
CA GLY A 144 5.77 33.79 22.64
C GLY A 144 4.75 32.94 21.91
N ALA A 145 3.53 32.88 22.44
CA ALA A 145 2.37 32.48 21.67
C ALA A 145 1.96 33.67 20.80
N THR A 146 2.10 33.61 19.47
CA THR A 146 1.27 34.38 18.53
C THR A 146 1.24 33.71 17.15
N GLU A 147 0.03 33.28 16.78
CA GLU A 147 -0.59 33.25 15.45
C GLU A 147 0.03 32.43 14.30
N ARG A 148 -0.69 31.33 13.98
CA ARG A 148 -0.77 30.80 12.61
C ARG A 148 -1.49 31.84 11.74
N SER A 149 -0.70 32.66 11.06
CA SER A 149 -1.19 33.40 9.89
C SER A 149 -1.44 32.41 8.76
N GLY A 150 -2.68 32.36 8.30
CA GLY A 150 -3.06 31.70 7.06
C GLY A 150 -2.50 32.45 5.84
N GLY A 151 -2.01 31.68 4.89
CA GLY A 151 -1.68 32.09 3.52
C GLY A 151 -1.14 30.85 2.83
N GLY A 152 -1.76 30.27 1.80
CA GLY A 152 -2.65 30.83 0.81
C GLY A 152 -2.01 30.66 -0.56
N GLY A 153 -2.49 29.68 -1.32
CA GLY A 153 -2.44 29.69 -2.79
C GLY A 153 -1.16 29.17 -3.45
N GLY A 154 -1.24 27.99 -4.07
CA GLY A 154 -0.27 27.60 -5.10
C GLY A 154 -0.15 26.11 -5.35
N GLY A 155 -1.21 25.42 -5.79
CA GLY A 155 -1.03 24.00 -6.14
C GLY A 155 -2.24 23.21 -6.65
N GLY A 156 -3.34 23.86 -7.06
CA GLY A 156 -4.58 23.17 -7.43
C GLY A 156 -5.03 23.31 -8.89
N TRP A 157 -4.28 23.99 -9.77
CA TRP A 157 -4.72 24.22 -11.15
C TRP A 157 -4.37 23.05 -12.09
N TRP A 158 -3.30 22.31 -11.79
CA TRP A 158 -2.88 21.14 -12.57
C TRP A 158 -3.87 19.96 -12.44
N THR A 159 -4.54 19.82 -11.29
CA THR A 159 -5.57 18.79 -11.10
C THR A 159 -6.84 19.09 -11.92
N ILE A 160 -7.21 20.37 -12.07
CA ILE A 160 -8.33 20.78 -12.93
C ILE A 160 -8.00 20.51 -14.40
N ALA A 161 -6.79 20.85 -14.85
CA ALA A 161 -6.35 20.59 -16.22
C ALA A 161 -6.36 19.09 -16.57
N PHE A 162 -5.94 18.23 -15.63
CA PHE A 162 -5.94 16.78 -15.81
C PHE A 162 -7.35 16.19 -15.93
N VAL A 163 -8.30 16.66 -15.11
CA VAL A 163 -9.70 16.22 -15.16
C VAL A 163 -10.38 16.64 -16.45
N VAL A 164 -10.13 17.88 -16.92
CA VAL A 164 -10.69 18.39 -18.19
C VAL A 164 -10.15 17.59 -19.38
N ALA A 165 -8.86 17.24 -19.39
CA ALA A 165 -8.25 16.44 -20.45
C ALA A 165 -8.85 15.02 -20.52
N LEU A 166 -9.05 14.37 -19.38
CA LEU A 166 -9.69 13.05 -19.31
C LEU A 166 -11.15 13.07 -19.78
N ALA A 167 -11.90 14.10 -19.39
CA ALA A 167 -13.29 14.26 -19.82
C ALA A 167 -13.41 14.46 -21.34
N ALA A 168 -12.52 15.26 -21.93
CA ALA A 168 -12.49 15.48 -23.38
C ALA A 168 -12.14 14.19 -24.15
N ALA A 169 -11.17 13.40 -23.65
CA ALA A 169 -10.80 12.13 -24.26
C ALA A 169 -11.96 11.11 -24.22
N GLY A 170 -12.67 11.01 -23.09
CA GLY A 170 -13.84 10.14 -22.95
C GLY A 170 -14.98 10.52 -23.91
N ALA A 171 -15.27 11.83 -24.05
CA ALA A 171 -16.30 12.33 -24.96
C ALA A 171 -15.97 12.03 -26.44
N ALA A 172 -14.70 12.17 -26.84
CA ALA A 172 -14.25 11.87 -28.19
C ALA A 172 -14.43 10.37 -28.54
N ILE A 173 -14.08 9.47 -27.63
CA ILE A 173 -14.23 8.01 -27.82
C ILE A 173 -15.71 7.63 -27.97
N LEU A 174 -16.61 8.24 -27.19
CA LEU A 174 -18.06 8.02 -27.28
C LEU A 174 -18.65 8.51 -28.60
N MET A 175 -18.23 9.69 -29.09
CA MET A 175 -18.70 10.21 -30.38
C MET A 175 -18.23 9.35 -31.57
N VAL A 176 -17.04 8.75 -31.51
CA VAL A 176 -16.57 7.83 -32.57
C VAL A 176 -17.40 6.55 -32.59
N ARG A 177 -17.80 6.02 -31.42
CA ARG A 177 -18.63 4.81 -31.33
C ARG A 177 -20.06 5.02 -31.82
N GLN A 178 -20.62 6.23 -31.64
CA GLN A 178 -21.99 6.57 -32.06
C GLN A 178 -22.12 6.80 -33.58
N ARG A 179 -21.01 7.00 -34.30
CA ARG A 179 -21.03 7.15 -35.76
C ARG A 179 -21.17 5.82 -36.52
N GLY A 180 -21.13 4.68 -35.82
CA GLY A 180 -21.22 3.33 -36.39
C GLY A 180 -22.64 2.81 -36.66
N THR A 181 -23.70 3.49 -36.20
CA THR A 181 -25.09 3.05 -36.39
C THR A 181 -25.91 4.12 -37.10
N ARG A 182 -25.71 4.25 -38.42
CA ARG A 182 -26.71 4.88 -39.29
C ARG A 182 -27.71 3.82 -39.77
N PRO A 183 -29.03 4.05 -39.63
CA PRO A 183 -30.06 3.16 -40.15
C PRO A 183 -30.06 3.23 -41.69
N ALA A 184 -29.99 2.07 -42.34
CA ALA A 184 -30.23 1.98 -43.78
C ALA A 184 -31.73 2.21 -44.04
N GLY A 185 -32.04 3.38 -44.59
CA GLY A 185 -33.37 3.72 -45.06
C GLY A 185 -33.80 2.88 -46.26
N VAL A 186 -35.09 2.59 -46.31
CA VAL A 186 -35.82 2.08 -47.48
C VAL A 186 -35.80 3.13 -48.60
N PRO A 187 -35.64 2.72 -49.88
CA PRO A 187 -36.67 3.07 -50.86
C PRO A 187 -37.00 1.97 -51.89
N ALA A 188 -38.31 1.89 -52.14
CA ALA A 188 -39.06 1.58 -53.37
C ALA A 188 -38.33 1.22 -54.69
N GLY A 189 -38.71 0.08 -55.29
CA GLY A 189 -39.58 0.03 -56.49
C GLY A 189 -39.03 0.24 -57.93
N ARG A 190 -38.99 -0.88 -58.70
CA ARG A 190 -39.28 -1.11 -60.16
C ARG A 190 -38.30 -0.56 -61.24
N PRO A 191 -38.37 -1.00 -62.53
CA PRO A 191 -38.74 -2.30 -63.16
C PRO A 191 -37.80 -2.76 -64.34
N GLY A 192 -37.90 -4.02 -64.79
CA GLY A 192 -37.90 -4.39 -66.23
C GLY A 192 -36.66 -5.05 -66.91
N THR A 193 -36.92 -6.22 -67.54
CA THR A 193 -36.30 -6.80 -68.77
C THR A 193 -34.83 -7.30 -68.66
N THR A 194 -34.34 -8.42 -69.19
CA THR A 194 -34.65 -9.26 -70.38
C THR A 194 -33.90 -10.59 -70.19
N GLY A 195 -34.36 -11.72 -70.75
CA GLY A 195 -33.45 -12.86 -70.98
C GLY A 195 -34.07 -14.26 -70.98
N ARG A 196 -34.75 -14.61 -72.08
CA ARG A 196 -35.16 -15.97 -72.44
C ARG A 196 -33.93 -16.86 -72.69
N PRO A 197 -34.03 -18.19 -72.53
CA PRO A 197 -33.98 -19.00 -73.75
C PRO A 197 -35.05 -20.11 -73.80
N ARG A 198 -35.50 -20.37 -75.04
CA ARG A 198 -36.45 -21.42 -75.44
C ARG A 198 -35.68 -22.39 -76.34
N ARG A 199 -35.65 -23.68 -75.99
CA ARG A 199 -35.58 -24.86 -76.89
C ARG A 199 -35.60 -26.09 -75.98
N GLY A 200 -36.48 -27.09 -76.09
CA GLY A 200 -37.42 -27.48 -77.15
C GLY A 200 -36.92 -28.73 -77.86
N SER A 201 -37.33 -29.91 -77.37
CA SER A 201 -37.37 -31.24 -78.02
C SER A 201 -37.70 -32.24 -76.90
N GLY A 202 -38.65 -33.19 -76.97
CA GLY A 202 -39.44 -33.72 -78.07
C GLY A 202 -39.45 -35.25 -77.96
N SER A 203 -40.64 -35.83 -77.71
CA SER A 203 -41.09 -37.21 -78.03
C SER A 203 -40.26 -38.43 -77.57
N ARG A 204 -40.84 -39.26 -76.71
CA ARG A 204 -41.59 -40.49 -77.07
C ARG A 204 -42.29 -41.06 -75.84
#